data_AF-A0A8T4F631-F1
#
_entry.id   AF-A0A8T4F631-F1
#
_cell.length_a   1.000
_cell.length_b   1.000
_cell.length_c   1.000
_cell.angle_alpha   90.00
_cell.angle_beta   90.00
_cell.angle_gamma   90.00
#
_symmetry.space_group_name_H-M   'P 1'
#
loop_
_entity.id
_entity.type
_entity.pdbx_description
1 polymer ?
#
loop_
_entity_poly.entity_id
_entity_poly.type
_entity_poly.pdbx_seq_one_letter_code
_entity_poly.pdbx_strand_id
1 'polypeptide(L)'
;MPGALGAPHIAGATGAAGIAGTAGALAAAPAAGAVPADADLDARRPRPMWRSPWAAVVYAAVAGVAVGIFGGMKLSKEISIEVDGHHSVLRSFNSNVSNLLSAAGITYGPKDSITPAIGSSVADNGIIVVRHARPITLIVDGKKEERWTTALSVGEALRQFRLTGHSVKVSLPAARPIPMSGLSLTIRTERTITLATARKRLKAKTTAETVRGVLAQAHIKLHKGDQVSPSLDTFPTDGTVIRIMRALPPHTIPISPSVAALNWAALADCESHGNPRSLNRNGPYYGLYQFSLSMWQNVGGTRTPIDWPAAEQTYRAQLLYQRVQGRWRGQWPSCGGRLFS
;
A
#
# COMPACT_ATOMS: atom_id res chain seq x y z
N MET A 1 -22.41 30.45 35.01
CA MET A 1 -23.12 29.31 35.59
C MET A 1 -22.39 28.02 35.21
N PRO A 2 -21.45 27.49 36.01
CA PRO A 2 -20.96 26.13 35.84
C PRO A 2 -21.52 25.23 36.96
N GLY A 3 -22.33 24.25 36.56
CA GLY A 3 -22.84 23.20 37.44
C GLY A 3 -21.78 22.13 37.69
N ALA A 4 -21.71 21.70 38.95
CA ALA A 4 -20.70 20.83 39.52
C ALA A 4 -21.18 19.36 39.62
N LEU A 5 -20.25 18.50 40.08
CA LEU A 5 -20.45 17.19 40.75
C LEU A 5 -20.75 16.00 39.82
N GLY A 6 -20.13 14.83 39.94
CA GLY A 6 -19.19 14.33 40.92
C GLY A 6 -18.59 12.98 40.50
N ALA A 7 -17.45 12.62 41.11
CA ALA A 7 -16.94 11.26 41.18
C ALA A 7 -17.65 10.49 42.31
N PRO A 8 -17.52 9.15 42.32
CA PRO A 8 -16.85 8.59 43.50
C PRO A 8 -15.87 7.41 43.19
N HIS A 9 -14.84 7.32 44.04
CA HIS A 9 -14.10 6.09 44.40
C HIS A 9 -15.03 5.14 45.23
N ILE A 10 -14.79 3.87 45.58
CA ILE A 10 -13.65 3.16 46.20
C ILE A 10 -13.98 1.63 46.21
N ALA A 11 -12.95 0.75 46.19
CA ALA A 11 -12.82 -0.59 46.83
C ALA A 11 -13.76 -1.74 46.37
N GLY A 12 -13.41 -3.03 46.36
CA GLY A 12 -12.30 -3.80 46.95
C GLY A 12 -12.86 -5.16 47.43
N ALA A 13 -12.01 -6.21 47.41
CA ALA A 13 -12.20 -7.55 48.03
C ALA A 13 -13.10 -8.57 47.26
N THR A 14 -12.98 -9.91 47.30
CA THR A 14 -12.03 -10.95 47.77
C THR A 14 -12.71 -12.32 47.49
N GLY A 15 -11.92 -13.40 47.31
CA GLY A 15 -12.32 -14.82 47.49
C GLY A 15 -12.97 -15.53 46.28
N ALA A 16 -12.45 -16.60 45.66
CA ALA A 16 -11.92 -17.91 46.10
C ALA A 16 -12.87 -19.08 45.70
N ALA A 17 -12.27 -20.25 45.45
CA ALA A 17 -12.79 -21.57 45.02
C ALA A 17 -13.01 -21.74 43.50
N GLY A 18 -12.42 -22.70 42.77
CA GLY A 18 -11.67 -23.92 43.11
C GLY A 18 -12.36 -25.14 42.49
N ILE A 19 -11.69 -25.85 41.57
CA ILE A 19 -11.62 -27.32 41.28
C ILE A 19 -11.17 -27.53 39.80
N ALA A 20 -9.93 -27.99 39.57
CA ALA A 20 -9.50 -29.39 39.31
C ALA A 20 -9.86 -29.85 37.88
N GLY A 21 -8.91 -29.99 36.95
CA GLY A 21 -7.99 -31.15 36.79
C GLY A 21 -8.39 -31.84 35.46
N THR A 22 -7.54 -32.33 34.57
CA THR A 22 -6.17 -32.83 34.64
C THR A 22 -5.60 -32.86 33.21
N ALA A 23 -4.34 -32.48 33.06
CA ALA A 23 -3.52 -32.70 31.86
C ALA A 23 -3.01 -34.14 31.82
N GLY A 24 -3.09 -34.80 30.66
CA GLY A 24 -2.45 -36.08 30.38
C GLY A 24 -1.38 -35.89 29.30
N ALA A 25 -0.12 -35.95 29.70
CA ALA A 25 1.06 -35.88 28.85
C ALA A 25 1.58 -37.28 28.47
N LEU A 26 2.44 -37.29 27.46
CA LEU A 26 3.18 -38.37 26.80
C LEU A 26 3.68 -39.55 27.67
N ALA A 27 3.66 -40.75 27.08
CA ALA A 27 4.70 -41.79 27.16
C ALA A 27 4.49 -42.76 25.96
N ALA A 28 5.40 -42.94 25.00
CA ALA A 28 6.69 -43.62 25.06
C ALA A 28 6.58 -45.09 25.53
N ALA A 29 6.98 -46.00 24.63
CA ALA A 29 6.92 -47.45 24.74
C ALA A 29 7.70 -48.06 25.92
N PRO A 30 7.46 -49.36 26.20
CA PRO A 30 8.57 -50.24 26.51
C PRO A 30 8.60 -51.53 25.68
N ALA A 31 9.80 -52.11 25.73
CA ALA A 31 10.30 -53.26 25.03
C ALA A 31 9.80 -54.61 25.58
N ALA A 32 10.19 -55.66 24.86
CA ALA A 32 10.03 -57.07 25.17
C ALA A 32 10.37 -57.46 26.62
N GLY A 33 9.58 -58.36 27.20
CA GLY A 33 9.78 -59.00 28.49
C GLY A 33 9.33 -60.45 28.44
N ALA A 34 10.12 -61.30 29.09
CA ALA A 34 10.16 -62.76 29.01
C ALA A 34 8.91 -63.51 29.53
N VAL A 35 8.83 -64.76 29.08
CA VAL A 35 7.98 -65.87 29.52
C VAL A 35 8.13 -66.15 31.03
N PRO A 36 7.05 -66.57 31.72
CA PRO A 36 7.17 -67.58 32.75
C PRO A 36 6.43 -68.87 32.37
N ALA A 37 7.06 -69.97 32.77
CA ALA A 37 6.58 -71.33 32.67
C ALA A 37 5.58 -71.67 33.79
N ASP A 38 4.88 -72.78 33.56
CA ASP A 38 4.20 -73.66 34.52
C ASP A 38 2.83 -73.24 35.08
N ALA A 39 1.79 -73.92 34.58
CA ALA A 39 0.80 -74.67 35.38
C ALA A 39 -0.21 -75.42 34.45
N ASP A 40 0.09 -76.69 34.19
CA ASP A 40 -0.78 -77.90 34.35
C ASP A 40 -2.30 -77.67 34.66
N LEU A 41 -3.33 -78.34 34.13
CA LEU A 41 -3.55 -79.70 33.61
C LEU A 41 -4.85 -79.77 32.76
N ASP A 42 -4.99 -80.90 32.06
CA ASP A 42 -6.24 -81.61 31.70
C ASP A 42 -6.99 -81.34 30.37
N ALA A 43 -6.53 -82.10 29.37
CA ALA A 43 -7.32 -83.15 28.70
C ALA A 43 -8.65 -82.77 28.01
N ARG A 44 -8.53 -82.40 26.72
CA ARG A 44 -9.41 -82.97 25.67
C ARG A 44 -8.55 -83.40 24.49
N ARG A 45 -8.40 -84.71 24.30
CA ARG A 45 -7.79 -85.29 23.09
C ARG A 45 -8.79 -85.25 21.93
N PRO A 46 -8.53 -84.56 20.81
CA PRO A 46 -9.11 -84.96 19.53
C PRO A 46 -8.28 -86.09 18.90
N ARG A 47 -9.00 -87.07 18.31
CA ARG A 47 -8.46 -88.29 17.70
C ARG A 47 -7.51 -88.00 16.52
N PRO A 48 -6.54 -88.89 16.23
CA PRO A 48 -5.70 -88.76 15.04
C PRO A 48 -6.46 -89.31 13.83
N MET A 49 -6.60 -88.51 12.76
CA MET A 49 -6.98 -89.03 11.45
C MET A 49 -5.98 -88.57 10.38
N TRP A 50 -5.05 -89.50 10.13
CA TRP A 50 -4.37 -89.85 8.89
C TRP A 50 -4.57 -89.00 7.62
N ARG A 51 -3.42 -88.60 7.06
CA ARG A 51 -3.00 -88.77 5.64
C ARG A 51 -4.08 -88.55 4.58
N SER A 52 -4.13 -87.35 4.01
CA SER A 52 -4.65 -87.15 2.64
C SER A 52 -3.52 -86.62 1.73
N PRO A 53 -3.38 -87.13 0.50
CA PRO A 53 -2.37 -86.66 -0.47
C PRO A 53 -2.66 -85.24 -0.99
N TRP A 54 -3.83 -84.68 -0.67
CA TRP A 54 -4.28 -83.37 -1.10
C TRP A 54 -3.89 -82.24 -0.15
N ALA A 55 -3.41 -82.55 1.07
CA ALA A 55 -2.94 -81.54 2.02
C ALA A 55 -1.75 -80.73 1.47
N ALA A 56 -0.87 -81.37 0.68
CA ALA A 56 0.25 -80.69 0.04
C ALA A 56 -0.20 -79.71 -1.07
N VAL A 57 -1.27 -80.03 -1.80
CA VAL A 57 -1.84 -79.17 -2.86
C VAL A 57 -2.52 -77.95 -2.27
N VAL A 58 -3.23 -78.11 -1.14
CA VAL A 58 -3.86 -77.00 -0.42
C VAL A 58 -2.80 -76.08 0.20
N TYR A 59 -1.72 -76.61 0.78
CA TYR A 59 -0.62 -75.79 1.28
C TYR A 59 0.14 -75.05 0.17
N ALA A 60 0.36 -75.68 -1.00
CA ALA A 60 0.97 -75.02 -2.15
C ALA A 60 0.08 -73.92 -2.74
N ALA A 61 -1.24 -74.11 -2.76
CA ALA A 61 -2.20 -73.10 -3.21
C ALA A 61 -2.27 -71.90 -2.25
N VAL A 62 -2.28 -72.15 -0.93
CA VAL A 62 -2.27 -71.08 0.08
C VAL A 62 -0.92 -70.35 0.13
N ALA A 63 0.20 -71.06 -0.05
CA ALA A 63 1.51 -70.44 -0.18
C ALA A 63 1.66 -69.63 -1.48
N GLY A 64 1.12 -70.11 -2.61
CA GLY A 64 1.10 -69.40 -3.88
C GLY A 64 0.26 -68.12 -3.84
N VAL A 65 -0.87 -68.12 -3.13
CA VAL A 65 -1.69 -66.94 -2.89
C VAL A 65 -0.98 -65.96 -1.93
N ALA A 66 -0.28 -66.45 -0.90
CA ALA A 66 0.50 -65.60 0.00
C ALA A 66 1.71 -64.93 -0.71
N VAL A 67 2.40 -65.65 -1.62
CA VAL A 67 3.46 -65.08 -2.46
C VAL A 67 2.89 -64.09 -3.50
N GLY A 68 1.71 -64.37 -4.06
CA GLY A 68 1.02 -63.46 -5.00
C GLY A 68 0.57 -62.15 -4.37
N ILE A 69 0.12 -62.17 -3.11
CA ILE A 69 -0.33 -60.97 -2.38
C ILE A 69 0.86 -60.11 -1.91
N PHE A 70 2.00 -60.72 -1.52
CA PHE A 70 3.18 -59.94 -1.10
C PHE A 70 4.12 -59.53 -2.26
N GLY A 71 4.08 -60.19 -3.41
CA GLY A 71 4.90 -59.85 -4.59
C GLY A 71 4.41 -58.65 -5.40
N GLY A 72 3.14 -58.25 -5.28
CA GLY A 72 2.50 -57.22 -6.10
C GLY A 72 2.76 -55.77 -5.69
N MET A 73 3.37 -55.51 -4.52
CA MET A 73 3.52 -54.16 -3.97
C MET A 73 4.67 -53.34 -4.58
N LYS A 74 5.42 -53.87 -5.54
CA LYS A 74 6.61 -53.19 -6.13
C LYS A 74 6.38 -52.52 -7.49
N LEU A 75 5.15 -52.49 -8.00
CA LEU A 75 4.85 -51.96 -9.33
C LEU A 75 4.14 -50.59 -9.32
N SER A 76 3.54 -50.19 -8.19
CA SER A 76 2.90 -48.88 -8.08
C SER A 76 3.93 -47.80 -7.76
N LYS A 77 3.88 -46.69 -8.48
CA LYS A 77 4.70 -45.51 -8.23
C LYS A 77 4.08 -44.66 -7.13
N GLU A 78 4.93 -43.99 -6.37
CA GLU A 78 4.57 -42.95 -5.43
C GLU A 78 4.80 -41.58 -6.06
N ILE A 79 3.74 -40.77 -6.19
CA ILE A 79 3.78 -39.47 -6.85
C ILE A 79 3.39 -38.41 -5.85
N SER A 80 4.24 -37.40 -5.68
CA SER A 80 3.93 -36.21 -4.88
C SER A 80 3.16 -35.21 -5.74
N ILE A 81 1.96 -34.83 -5.32
CA ILE A 81 1.13 -33.85 -6.01
C ILE A 81 0.97 -32.63 -5.12
N GLU A 82 1.43 -31.47 -5.60
CA GLU A 82 1.22 -30.18 -4.97
C GLU A 82 0.13 -29.41 -5.73
N VAL A 83 -0.98 -29.11 -5.05
CA VAL A 83 -2.09 -28.33 -5.61
C VAL A 83 -2.20 -27.03 -4.83
N ASP A 84 -1.90 -25.90 -5.48
CA ASP A 84 -1.99 -24.57 -4.87
C ASP A 84 -1.28 -24.42 -3.49
N GLY A 85 -0.21 -25.19 -3.29
CA GLY A 85 0.59 -25.18 -2.06
C GLY A 85 0.22 -26.28 -1.05
N HIS A 86 -0.82 -27.06 -1.34
CA HIS A 86 -1.18 -28.25 -0.55
C HIS A 86 -0.53 -29.50 -1.14
N HIS A 87 0.21 -30.24 -0.31
CA HIS A 87 0.89 -31.45 -0.73
C HIS A 87 0.03 -32.68 -0.42
N SER A 88 0.00 -33.60 -1.37
CA SER A 88 -0.63 -34.92 -1.25
C SER A 88 0.26 -35.96 -1.93
N VAL A 89 0.10 -37.23 -1.52
CA VAL A 89 0.84 -38.35 -2.11
C VAL A 89 -0.16 -39.30 -2.74
N LEU A 90 0.04 -39.62 -4.02
CA LEU A 90 -0.77 -40.56 -4.78
C LEU A 90 0.06 -41.79 -5.12
N ARG A 91 -0.45 -42.96 -4.78
CA ARG A 91 0.10 -44.23 -5.27
C ARG A 91 -0.66 -44.67 -6.52
N SER A 92 0.03 -44.83 -7.65
CA SER A 92 -0.60 -45.16 -8.93
C SER A 92 0.31 -45.98 -9.84
N PHE A 93 -0.29 -46.80 -10.71
CA PHE A 93 0.41 -47.49 -11.78
C PHE A 93 0.54 -46.63 -13.05
N ASN A 94 -0.19 -45.51 -13.11
CA ASN A 94 -0.11 -44.60 -14.25
C ASN A 94 1.22 -43.86 -14.28
N SER A 95 1.70 -43.55 -15.48
CA SER A 95 2.87 -42.71 -15.69
C SER A 95 2.52 -41.34 -16.28
N ASN A 96 1.37 -41.20 -16.94
CA ASN A 96 0.99 -39.96 -17.62
C ASN A 96 0.34 -38.95 -16.65
N VAL A 97 0.76 -37.67 -16.72
CA VAL A 97 0.25 -36.60 -15.84
C VAL A 97 -1.28 -36.49 -15.89
N SER A 98 -1.90 -36.55 -17.07
CA SER A 98 -3.36 -36.47 -17.21
C SER A 98 -4.10 -37.56 -16.43
N ASN A 99 -3.64 -38.80 -16.54
CA ASN A 99 -4.24 -39.93 -15.84
C ASN A 99 -3.99 -39.87 -14.33
N LEU A 100 -2.81 -39.38 -13.91
CA LEU A 100 -2.46 -39.20 -12.51
C LEU A 100 -3.34 -38.13 -11.85
N LEU A 101 -3.57 -36.99 -12.52
CA LEU A 101 -4.46 -35.95 -12.02
C LEU A 101 -5.92 -36.41 -11.97
N SER A 102 -6.38 -37.14 -13.00
CA SER A 102 -7.73 -37.72 -13.04
C SER A 102 -7.95 -38.74 -11.92
N ALA A 103 -6.96 -39.59 -11.65
CA ALA A 103 -7.00 -40.57 -10.55
C ALA A 103 -6.99 -39.90 -9.16
N ALA A 104 -6.35 -38.73 -9.04
CA ALA A 104 -6.40 -37.91 -7.83
C ALA A 104 -7.68 -37.06 -7.70
N GLY A 105 -8.58 -37.08 -8.70
CA GLY A 105 -9.77 -36.24 -8.71
C GLY A 105 -9.48 -34.74 -8.90
N ILE A 106 -8.33 -34.39 -9.46
CA ILE A 106 -7.91 -32.99 -9.66
C ILE A 106 -8.37 -32.52 -11.04
N THR A 107 -9.27 -31.55 -11.05
CA THR A 107 -9.71 -30.85 -12.26
C THR A 107 -8.80 -29.68 -12.57
N TYR A 108 -8.55 -29.39 -13.84
CA TYR A 108 -7.77 -28.23 -14.28
C TYR A 108 -8.41 -27.55 -15.49
N GLY A 109 -8.21 -26.23 -15.58
CA GLY A 109 -8.65 -25.38 -16.66
C GLY A 109 -7.55 -25.04 -17.66
N PRO A 110 -7.90 -24.37 -18.78
CA PRO A 110 -6.95 -24.05 -19.85
C PRO A 110 -5.90 -22.99 -19.49
N LYS A 111 -6.08 -22.25 -18.40
CA LYS A 111 -5.16 -21.20 -17.93
C LYS A 111 -4.27 -21.65 -16.77
N ASP A 112 -4.47 -22.87 -16.28
CA ASP A 112 -3.76 -23.41 -15.14
C ASP A 112 -2.34 -23.81 -15.55
N SER A 113 -1.42 -23.77 -14.59
CA SER A 113 -0.06 -24.24 -14.81
C SER A 113 0.09 -25.63 -14.22
N ILE A 114 0.50 -26.58 -15.06
CA ILE A 114 0.75 -27.97 -14.67
C ILE A 114 2.19 -28.29 -15.05
N THR A 115 2.99 -28.70 -14.07
CA THR A 115 4.40 -29.06 -14.25
C THR A 115 4.64 -30.43 -13.60
N PRO A 116 5.15 -31.45 -14.34
CA PRO A 116 5.39 -31.49 -15.78
C PRO A 116 4.11 -31.30 -16.63
N ALA A 117 4.26 -31.06 -17.94
CA ALA A 117 3.12 -30.82 -18.83
C ALA A 117 2.16 -32.02 -18.88
N ILE A 118 0.89 -31.77 -19.23
CA ILE A 118 -0.20 -32.76 -19.11
C ILE A 118 0.01 -34.07 -19.89
N GLY A 119 0.79 -34.03 -20.99
CA GLY A 119 1.14 -35.20 -21.79
C GLY A 119 2.42 -35.91 -21.35
N SER A 120 3.15 -35.37 -20.39
CA SER A 120 4.44 -35.90 -19.94
C SER A 120 4.27 -37.15 -19.09
N SER A 121 5.33 -37.98 -19.08
CA SER A 121 5.45 -39.15 -18.21
C SER A 121 6.20 -38.78 -16.94
N VAL A 122 5.77 -39.31 -15.79
CA VAL A 122 6.35 -39.08 -14.46
C VAL A 122 6.93 -40.38 -13.93
N ALA A 123 8.16 -40.29 -13.42
CA ALA A 123 8.87 -41.39 -12.78
C ALA A 123 8.37 -41.63 -11.36
N ASP A 124 8.80 -42.74 -10.75
CA ASP A 124 8.56 -42.98 -9.33
C ASP A 124 9.20 -41.87 -8.47
N ASN A 125 8.53 -41.47 -7.39
CA ASN A 125 8.85 -40.31 -6.55
C ASN A 125 8.85 -38.96 -7.30
N GLY A 126 8.21 -38.90 -8.46
CA GLY A 126 8.08 -37.67 -9.22
C GLY A 126 7.13 -36.67 -8.56
N ILE A 127 7.33 -35.39 -8.86
CA ILE A 127 6.52 -34.28 -8.34
C ILE A 127 5.67 -33.71 -9.46
N ILE A 128 4.37 -33.57 -9.22
CA ILE A 128 3.43 -32.85 -10.08
C ILE A 128 2.97 -31.60 -9.33
N VAL A 129 3.17 -30.44 -9.91
CA VAL A 129 2.70 -29.17 -9.38
C VAL A 129 1.56 -28.66 -10.25
N VAL A 130 0.42 -28.44 -9.61
CA VAL A 130 -0.78 -27.83 -10.20
C VAL A 130 -1.00 -26.48 -9.55
N ARG A 131 -1.06 -25.43 -10.38
CA ARG A 131 -1.42 -24.07 -9.97
C ARG A 131 -2.64 -23.62 -10.74
N HIS A 132 -3.76 -23.42 -10.04
CA HIS A 132 -4.97 -22.93 -10.68
C HIS A 132 -4.87 -21.44 -10.99
N ALA A 133 -5.41 -21.04 -12.14
CA ALA A 133 -5.46 -19.66 -12.56
C ALA A 133 -6.54 -18.89 -11.80
N ARG A 134 -6.16 -17.72 -11.28
CA ARG A 134 -7.02 -16.82 -10.50
C ARG A 134 -7.12 -15.48 -11.21
N PRO A 135 -8.30 -14.88 -11.32
CA PRO A 135 -8.44 -13.55 -11.91
C PRO A 135 -7.88 -12.49 -10.94
N ILE A 136 -7.16 -11.52 -11.48
CA ILE A 136 -6.67 -10.37 -10.73
C ILE A 136 -7.02 -9.09 -11.47
N THR A 137 -7.74 -8.21 -10.78
CA THR A 137 -8.08 -6.88 -11.29
C THR A 137 -7.00 -5.90 -10.86
N LEU A 138 -6.17 -5.48 -11.79
CA LEU A 138 -5.13 -4.47 -11.58
C LEU A 138 -5.73 -3.08 -11.82
N ILE A 139 -5.50 -2.16 -10.88
CA ILE A 139 -5.85 -0.74 -11.01
C ILE A 139 -4.54 0.03 -11.06
N VAL A 140 -4.00 0.24 -12.26
CA VAL A 140 -2.70 0.89 -12.47
C VAL A 140 -2.94 2.37 -12.76
N ASP A 141 -2.52 3.25 -11.85
CA ASP A 141 -2.68 4.70 -12.00
C ASP A 141 -4.14 5.09 -12.40
N GLY A 142 -5.13 4.41 -11.80
CA GLY A 142 -6.57 4.61 -12.03
C GLY A 142 -7.18 3.82 -13.20
N LYS A 143 -6.37 3.19 -14.06
CA LYS A 143 -6.87 2.35 -15.17
C LYS A 143 -7.05 0.91 -14.73
N LYS A 144 -8.26 0.37 -14.97
CA LYS A 144 -8.60 -1.02 -14.66
C LYS A 144 -8.14 -1.94 -15.79
N GLU A 145 -7.48 -3.03 -15.42
CA GLU A 145 -7.06 -4.10 -16.31
C GLU A 145 -7.30 -5.44 -15.60
N GLU A 146 -7.87 -6.41 -16.30
CA GLU A 146 -8.04 -7.76 -15.78
C GLU A 146 -6.96 -8.68 -16.34
N ARG A 147 -6.30 -9.42 -15.45
CA ARG A 147 -5.30 -10.44 -15.82
C ARG A 147 -5.57 -11.74 -15.09
N TRP A 148 -4.96 -12.81 -15.58
CA TRP A 148 -4.97 -14.12 -14.93
C TRP A 148 -3.57 -14.42 -14.42
N THR A 149 -3.47 -15.01 -13.24
CA THR A 149 -2.20 -15.44 -12.62
C THR A 149 -2.36 -16.79 -11.96
N THR A 150 -1.30 -17.57 -11.95
CA THR A 150 -1.18 -18.84 -11.21
C THR A 150 -0.41 -18.67 -9.89
N ALA A 151 -0.05 -17.43 -9.55
CA ALA A 151 0.64 -17.09 -8.33
C ALA A 151 -0.28 -17.23 -7.10
N LEU A 152 0.28 -17.70 -5.99
CA LEU A 152 -0.46 -17.88 -4.74
C LEU A 152 -0.50 -16.61 -3.87
N SER A 153 0.43 -15.68 -4.12
CA SER A 153 0.56 -14.44 -3.35
C SER A 153 0.71 -13.20 -4.24
N VAL A 154 0.39 -12.03 -3.69
CA VAL A 154 0.54 -10.73 -4.37
C VAL A 154 1.98 -10.51 -4.86
N GLY A 155 2.98 -10.85 -4.04
CA GLY A 155 4.39 -10.66 -4.38
C GLY A 155 4.82 -11.51 -5.57
N GLU A 156 4.38 -12.77 -5.62
CA GLU A 156 4.64 -13.67 -6.74
C GLU A 156 3.95 -13.20 -8.02
N ALA A 157 2.68 -12.75 -7.93
CA ALA A 157 1.95 -12.20 -9.07
C ALA A 157 2.62 -10.94 -9.63
N LEU A 158 3.06 -10.02 -8.77
CA LEU A 158 3.79 -8.82 -9.20
C LEU A 158 5.08 -9.18 -9.95
N ARG A 159 5.79 -10.22 -9.50
CA ARG A 159 7.00 -10.71 -10.16
C ARG A 159 6.70 -11.36 -11.50
N GLN A 160 5.63 -12.16 -11.59
CA GLN A 160 5.13 -12.74 -12.85
C GLN A 160 4.78 -11.67 -13.88
N PHE A 161 4.10 -10.60 -13.45
CA PHE A 161 3.74 -9.48 -14.32
C PHE A 161 4.87 -8.48 -14.57
N ARG A 162 6.06 -8.70 -13.99
CA ARG A 162 7.20 -7.78 -14.05
C ARG A 162 6.86 -6.37 -13.55
N LEU A 163 5.99 -6.29 -12.54
CA LEU A 163 5.56 -5.05 -11.87
C LEU A 163 6.36 -4.77 -10.59
N THR A 164 7.57 -5.32 -10.49
CA THR A 164 8.49 -5.15 -9.37
C THR A 164 9.47 -4.02 -9.67
N GLY A 165 9.25 -2.84 -9.08
CA GLY A 165 10.16 -1.70 -9.20
C GLY A 165 10.13 -0.82 -7.94
N HIS A 166 11.25 -0.15 -7.65
CA HIS A 166 11.40 0.74 -6.48
C HIS A 166 10.37 1.88 -6.45
N SER A 167 9.80 2.22 -7.59
CA SER A 167 8.84 3.30 -7.77
C SER A 167 7.39 2.82 -7.72
N VAL A 168 7.08 1.61 -7.26
CA VAL A 168 5.71 1.07 -7.28
C VAL A 168 5.17 0.90 -5.87
N LYS A 169 4.09 1.61 -5.54
CA LYS A 169 3.34 1.44 -4.30
C LYS A 169 2.10 0.59 -4.58
N VAL A 170 1.90 -0.43 -3.74
CA VAL A 170 0.84 -1.43 -3.91
C VAL A 170 -0.11 -1.35 -2.72
N SER A 171 -1.42 -1.52 -2.95
CA SER A 171 -2.45 -1.43 -1.90
C SER A 171 -2.44 -2.58 -0.89
N LEU A 172 -1.84 -3.72 -1.23
CA LEU A 172 -1.82 -4.94 -0.41
C LEU A 172 -0.37 -5.42 -0.20
N PRO A 173 -0.06 -6.06 0.95
CA PRO A 173 1.28 -6.57 1.22
C PRO A 173 1.62 -7.76 0.31
N ALA A 174 2.90 -7.91 -0.03
CA ALA A 174 3.37 -8.97 -0.94
C ALA A 174 3.04 -10.39 -0.46
N ALA A 175 3.03 -10.62 0.86
CA ALA A 175 2.68 -11.92 1.45
C ALA A 175 1.17 -12.24 1.41
N ARG A 176 0.31 -11.29 1.00
CA ARG A 176 -1.14 -11.51 0.95
C ARG A 176 -1.47 -12.64 -0.03
N PRO A 177 -2.20 -13.70 0.40
CA PRO A 177 -2.67 -14.74 -0.51
C PRO A 177 -3.70 -14.19 -1.51
N ILE A 178 -3.69 -14.71 -2.73
CA ILE A 178 -4.69 -14.41 -3.77
C ILE A 178 -5.76 -15.51 -3.72
N PRO A 179 -7.02 -15.25 -3.34
CA PRO A 179 -8.05 -16.28 -3.28
C PRO A 179 -8.51 -16.70 -4.69
N MET A 180 -9.13 -17.87 -4.81
CA MET A 180 -9.68 -18.39 -6.08
C MET A 180 -10.77 -17.49 -6.69
N SER A 181 -11.51 -16.76 -5.85
CA SER A 181 -12.48 -15.75 -6.29
C SER A 181 -11.83 -14.54 -6.98
N GLY A 182 -10.50 -14.42 -6.91
CA GLY A 182 -9.73 -13.31 -7.43
C GLY A 182 -9.45 -12.20 -6.42
N LEU A 183 -8.64 -11.24 -6.86
CA LEU A 183 -8.17 -10.14 -6.01
C LEU A 183 -8.17 -8.82 -6.80
N SER A 184 -8.51 -7.71 -6.14
CA SER A 184 -8.28 -6.37 -6.70
C SER A 184 -7.03 -5.75 -6.09
N LEU A 185 -6.13 -5.27 -6.95
CA LEU A 185 -4.85 -4.71 -6.57
C LEU A 185 -4.68 -3.33 -7.17
N THR A 186 -4.56 -2.30 -6.32
CA THR A 186 -4.24 -0.95 -6.78
C THR A 186 -2.73 -0.75 -6.77
N ILE A 187 -2.23 -0.28 -7.91
CA ILE A 187 -0.82 -0.04 -8.17
C ILE A 187 -0.66 1.44 -8.50
N ARG A 188 0.15 2.14 -7.71
CA ARG A 188 0.47 3.55 -7.91
C ARG A 188 1.94 3.69 -8.21
N THR A 189 2.23 4.35 -9.33
CA THR A 189 3.61 4.64 -9.72
C THR A 189 4.06 5.94 -9.05
N GLU A 190 5.17 5.88 -8.31
CA GLU A 190 5.89 7.04 -7.81
C GLU A 190 6.54 7.79 -8.97
N ARG A 191 6.29 9.10 -8.99
CA ARG A 191 6.75 10.02 -10.04
C ARG A 191 7.42 11.22 -9.40
N THR A 192 8.39 11.79 -10.10
CA THR A 192 9.05 13.03 -9.72
C THR A 192 8.40 14.19 -10.47
N ILE A 193 7.85 15.15 -9.74
CA ILE A 193 7.23 16.36 -10.30
C ILE A 193 7.94 17.60 -9.77
N THR A 194 7.66 18.76 -10.37
CA THR A 194 8.12 20.06 -9.88
C THR A 194 6.93 20.96 -9.57
N LEU A 195 6.81 21.38 -8.32
CA LEU A 195 5.88 22.43 -7.89
C LEU A 195 6.57 23.78 -8.09
N ALA A 196 6.00 24.64 -8.93
CA ALA A 196 6.53 25.95 -9.24
C ALA A 196 5.58 27.05 -8.79
N THR A 197 6.10 27.97 -7.98
CA THR A 197 5.46 29.25 -7.64
C THR A 197 6.30 30.38 -8.23
N ALA A 198 5.81 31.62 -8.15
CA ALA A 198 6.59 32.79 -8.59
C ALA A 198 7.95 32.94 -7.89
N ARG A 199 8.15 32.33 -6.72
CA ARG A 199 9.36 32.48 -5.89
C ARG A 199 10.23 31.24 -5.78
N LYS A 200 9.65 30.06 -5.95
CA LYS A 200 10.34 28.79 -5.65
C LYS A 200 9.87 27.68 -6.59
N ARG A 201 10.84 26.84 -6.96
CA ARG A 201 10.60 25.54 -7.58
C ARG A 201 11.02 24.46 -6.59
N LEU A 202 10.14 23.49 -6.35
CA LEU A 202 10.38 22.37 -5.44
C LEU A 202 10.16 21.08 -6.21
N LYS A 203 11.19 20.24 -6.30
CA LYS A 203 11.02 18.85 -6.76
C LYS A 203 10.36 18.04 -5.64
N ALA A 204 9.35 17.24 -6.00
CA ALA A 204 8.65 16.38 -5.08
C ALA A 204 8.36 15.03 -5.73
N LYS A 205 8.31 13.98 -4.91
CA LYS A 205 7.83 12.66 -5.32
C LYS A 205 6.36 12.53 -4.97
N THR A 206 5.57 11.93 -5.86
CA THR A 206 4.14 11.76 -5.67
C THR A 206 3.63 10.46 -6.28
N THR A 207 2.56 9.93 -5.70
CA THR A 207 1.77 8.80 -6.22
C THR A 207 0.33 9.21 -6.50
N ALA A 208 0.05 10.52 -6.49
CA ALA A 208 -1.30 11.04 -6.68
C ALA A 208 -1.75 10.92 -8.14
N GLU A 209 -3.03 10.58 -8.31
CA GLU A 209 -3.66 10.40 -9.62
C GLU A 209 -4.01 11.73 -10.30
N THR A 210 -4.03 12.84 -9.57
CA THR A 210 -4.38 14.16 -10.11
C THR A 210 -3.49 15.26 -9.54
N VAL A 211 -3.32 16.36 -10.27
CA VAL A 211 -2.66 17.59 -9.77
C VAL A 211 -3.26 18.03 -8.42
N ARG A 212 -4.59 17.93 -8.26
CA ARG A 212 -5.28 18.19 -6.99
C ARG A 212 -4.75 17.32 -5.85
N GLY A 213 -4.59 16.02 -6.11
CA GLY A 213 -4.00 15.09 -5.16
C GLY A 213 -2.55 15.44 -4.81
N VAL A 214 -1.74 15.87 -5.78
CA VAL A 214 -0.36 16.33 -5.54
C VAL A 214 -0.36 17.55 -4.60
N LEU A 215 -1.21 18.54 -4.85
CA LEU A 215 -1.31 19.74 -4.01
C LEU A 215 -1.76 19.39 -2.59
N ALA A 216 -2.71 18.46 -2.45
CA ALA A 216 -3.17 17.97 -1.15
C ALA A 216 -2.04 17.26 -0.37
N GLN A 217 -1.27 16.38 -1.04
CA GLN A 217 -0.09 15.72 -0.45
C GLN A 217 1.01 16.71 -0.04
N ALA A 218 1.20 17.77 -0.83
CA ALA A 218 2.15 18.84 -0.52
C ALA A 218 1.59 19.87 0.49
N HIS A 219 0.38 19.66 1.03
CA HIS A 219 -0.32 20.58 1.92
C HIS A 219 -0.50 22.00 1.35
N ILE A 220 -0.61 22.13 0.03
CA ILE A 220 -0.84 23.40 -0.66
C ILE A 220 -2.35 23.62 -0.78
N LYS A 221 -2.88 24.55 0.03
CA LYS A 221 -4.26 25.03 -0.12
C LYS A 221 -4.33 26.12 -1.18
N LEU A 222 -5.27 25.99 -2.12
CA LEU A 222 -5.59 27.01 -3.11
C LEU A 222 -6.64 27.97 -2.55
N HIS A 223 -6.52 29.24 -2.87
CA HIS A 223 -7.50 30.28 -2.56
C HIS A 223 -8.37 30.58 -3.79
N LYS A 224 -9.50 31.27 -3.56
CA LYS A 224 -10.37 31.72 -4.65
C LYS A 224 -9.56 32.63 -5.60
N GLY A 225 -9.60 32.29 -6.89
CA GLY A 225 -8.88 33.01 -7.96
C GLY A 225 -7.47 32.50 -8.24
N ASP A 226 -6.90 31.64 -7.39
CA ASP A 226 -5.63 30.98 -7.71
C ASP A 226 -5.78 30.13 -8.97
N GLN A 227 -4.75 30.12 -9.80
CA GLN A 227 -4.70 29.35 -11.03
C GLN A 227 -3.60 28.29 -10.93
N VAL A 228 -3.89 27.11 -11.46
CA VAL A 228 -2.95 25.98 -11.51
C VAL A 228 -2.87 25.45 -12.94
N SER A 229 -1.64 25.20 -13.40
CA SER A 229 -1.37 24.62 -14.71
C SER A 229 -0.35 23.49 -14.58
N PRO A 230 -0.61 22.26 -15.07
CA PRO A 230 -1.83 21.83 -15.76
C PRO A 230 -3.06 21.78 -14.83
N SER A 231 -4.25 21.47 -15.39
CA SER A 231 -5.52 21.53 -14.65
C SER A 231 -5.52 20.60 -13.43
N LEU A 232 -6.37 20.90 -12.45
CA LEU A 232 -6.43 20.15 -11.18
C LEU A 232 -6.73 18.66 -11.35
N ASP A 233 -7.45 18.28 -12.41
CA ASP A 233 -7.85 16.91 -12.66
C ASP A 233 -6.93 16.21 -13.68
N THR A 234 -5.89 16.91 -14.16
CA THR A 234 -4.86 16.33 -15.02
C THR A 234 -4.03 15.31 -14.24
N PHE A 235 -3.74 14.17 -14.88
CA PHE A 235 -2.80 13.18 -14.37
C PHE A 235 -1.35 13.68 -14.53
N PRO A 236 -0.58 13.85 -13.43
CA PRO A 236 0.79 14.35 -13.51
C PRO A 236 1.74 13.24 -13.94
N THR A 237 2.34 13.34 -15.13
CA THR A 237 3.39 12.43 -15.59
C THR A 237 4.75 12.74 -14.93
N ASP A 238 5.72 11.83 -15.06
CA ASP A 238 7.07 12.08 -14.57
C ASP A 238 7.67 13.33 -15.24
N GLY A 239 8.34 14.19 -14.46
CA GLY A 239 8.86 15.47 -14.90
C GLY A 239 7.84 16.61 -15.00
N THR A 240 6.54 16.37 -14.73
CA THR A 240 5.50 17.41 -14.82
C THR A 240 5.83 18.62 -13.96
N VAL A 241 5.70 19.83 -14.54
CA VAL A 241 5.83 21.10 -13.83
C VAL A 241 4.45 21.66 -13.53
N ILE A 242 4.04 21.61 -12.27
CA ILE A 242 2.79 22.19 -11.79
C ILE A 242 3.06 23.63 -11.36
N ARG A 243 2.58 24.59 -12.15
CA ARG A 243 2.66 26.03 -11.86
C ARG A 243 1.46 26.46 -11.04
N ILE A 244 1.71 27.15 -9.94
CA ILE A 244 0.70 27.71 -9.04
C ILE A 244 0.85 29.24 -9.08
N MET A 245 -0.14 29.89 -9.66
CA MET A 245 -0.23 31.35 -9.73
C MET A 245 -1.26 31.81 -8.70
N ARG A 246 -0.82 32.60 -7.71
CA ARG A 246 -1.71 33.12 -6.68
C ARG A 246 -2.52 34.30 -7.22
N ALA A 247 -3.81 34.34 -6.95
CA ALA A 247 -4.63 35.48 -7.28
C ALA A 247 -4.17 36.73 -6.53
N LEU A 248 -4.22 37.87 -7.22
CA LEU A 248 -4.10 39.17 -6.57
C LEU A 248 -5.36 39.44 -5.74
N PRO A 249 -5.24 40.15 -4.60
CA PRO A 249 -6.40 40.56 -3.85
C PRO A 249 -7.26 41.51 -4.72
N PRO A 250 -8.59 41.48 -4.60
CA PRO A 250 -9.43 42.40 -5.34
C PRO A 250 -9.16 43.85 -4.91
N HIS A 251 -9.04 44.76 -5.89
CA HIS A 251 -8.94 46.20 -5.67
C HIS A 251 -10.35 46.76 -5.53
N THR A 252 -10.92 46.65 -4.33
CA THR A 252 -12.32 47.07 -4.07
C THR A 252 -12.49 48.56 -3.88
N ILE A 253 -11.41 49.28 -3.56
CA ILE A 253 -11.42 50.73 -3.37
C ILE A 253 -10.71 51.36 -4.57
N PRO A 254 -11.38 52.22 -5.37
CA PRO A 254 -10.75 52.87 -6.50
C PRO A 254 -9.72 53.91 -6.03
N ILE A 255 -8.62 53.98 -6.77
CA ILE A 255 -7.60 55.02 -6.56
C ILE A 255 -8.00 56.27 -7.34
N SER A 256 -7.95 57.43 -6.69
CA SER A 256 -8.27 58.71 -7.36
C SER A 256 -7.23 58.99 -8.45
N PRO A 257 -7.62 59.48 -9.64
CA PRO A 257 -6.68 59.80 -10.71
C PRO A 257 -5.55 60.73 -10.28
N SER A 258 -5.84 61.72 -9.42
CA SER A 258 -4.81 62.65 -8.91
C SER A 258 -3.78 61.98 -8.01
N VAL A 259 -4.18 60.95 -7.26
CA VAL A 259 -3.27 60.16 -6.43
C VAL A 259 -2.49 59.17 -7.30
N ALA A 260 -3.15 58.52 -8.26
CA ALA A 260 -2.49 57.60 -9.18
C ALA A 260 -1.39 58.30 -10.02
N ALA A 261 -1.59 59.58 -10.35
CA ALA A 261 -0.66 60.40 -11.14
C ALA A 261 0.58 60.91 -10.37
N LEU A 262 0.66 60.73 -9.05
CA LEU A 262 1.86 61.11 -8.28
C LEU A 262 3.07 60.27 -8.69
N ASN A 263 4.28 60.76 -8.38
CA ASN A 263 5.52 60.08 -8.74
C ASN A 263 5.86 58.91 -7.79
N TRP A 264 5.07 57.84 -7.90
CA TRP A 264 5.23 56.61 -7.12
C TRP A 264 6.54 55.88 -7.40
N ALA A 265 7.11 56.07 -8.58
CA ALA A 265 8.41 55.49 -8.94
C ALA A 265 9.54 56.15 -8.15
N ALA A 266 9.56 57.49 -8.06
CA ALA A 266 10.57 58.22 -7.29
C ALA A 266 10.48 57.94 -5.78
N LEU A 267 9.26 57.75 -5.23
CA LEU A 267 9.10 57.29 -3.86
C LEU A 267 9.68 55.87 -3.67
N ALA A 268 9.30 54.93 -4.53
CA ALA A 268 9.77 53.55 -4.48
C ALA A 268 11.29 53.43 -4.60
N ASP A 269 11.89 54.24 -5.46
CA ASP A 269 13.34 54.32 -5.64
C ASP A 269 14.03 54.81 -4.37
N CYS A 270 13.53 55.89 -3.76
CA CYS A 270 14.09 56.39 -2.50
C CYS A 270 13.92 55.39 -1.33
N GLU A 271 12.78 54.72 -1.23
CA GLU A 271 12.46 53.81 -0.12
C GLU A 271 13.22 52.48 -0.21
N SER A 272 13.38 51.93 -1.41
CA SER A 272 13.88 50.56 -1.57
C SER A 272 14.79 50.35 -2.78
N HIS A 273 15.22 51.41 -3.46
CA HIS A 273 15.87 51.35 -4.78
C HIS A 273 15.02 50.58 -5.80
N GLY A 274 13.69 50.74 -5.69
CA GLY A 274 12.72 50.07 -6.56
C GLY A 274 12.61 48.56 -6.32
N ASN A 275 13.10 48.03 -5.20
CA ASN A 275 13.11 46.59 -4.91
C ASN A 275 11.83 46.14 -4.18
N PRO A 276 10.86 45.47 -4.84
CA PRO A 276 9.65 44.98 -4.19
C PRO A 276 9.89 43.85 -3.18
N ARG A 277 11.10 43.31 -3.13
CA ARG A 277 11.54 42.28 -2.19
C ARG A 277 12.48 42.82 -1.11
N SER A 278 12.56 44.14 -0.96
CA SER A 278 13.35 44.75 0.11
C SER A 278 12.90 44.25 1.47
N LEU A 279 13.87 43.85 2.29
CA LEU A 279 13.71 43.48 3.69
C LEU A 279 14.76 44.25 4.46
N ASN A 280 14.33 45.12 5.37
CA ASN A 280 15.28 45.72 6.29
C ASN A 280 15.71 44.66 7.30
N ARG A 281 16.94 44.13 7.18
CA ARG A 281 17.47 43.02 7.99
C ARG A 281 17.36 43.27 9.51
N ASN A 282 17.33 44.54 9.93
CA ASN A 282 17.26 44.96 11.34
C ASN A 282 15.99 45.74 11.69
N GLY A 283 14.98 45.82 10.80
CA GLY A 283 13.83 46.71 10.98
C GLY A 283 12.48 46.14 10.52
N PRO A 284 11.35 46.71 10.99
CA PRO A 284 10.00 46.15 10.80
C PRO A 284 9.37 46.52 9.43
N TYR A 285 10.19 46.83 8.42
CA TYR A 285 9.74 47.43 7.16
C TYR A 285 10.02 46.52 5.95
N TYR A 286 9.03 46.42 5.07
CA TYR A 286 8.96 45.40 4.03
C TYR A 286 8.55 45.99 2.67
N GLY A 287 9.20 45.51 1.62
CA GLY A 287 8.80 45.72 0.23
C GLY A 287 9.14 47.10 -0.35
N LEU A 288 8.53 47.38 -1.49
CA LEU A 288 8.81 48.50 -2.40
C LEU A 288 8.71 49.89 -1.75
N TYR A 289 7.77 50.04 -0.81
CA TYR A 289 7.49 51.29 -0.11
C TYR A 289 7.81 51.20 1.39
N GLN A 290 8.60 50.20 1.81
CA GLN A 290 9.02 50.01 3.19
C GLN A 290 7.87 50.05 4.20
N PHE A 291 6.78 49.33 3.92
CA PHE A 291 5.61 49.27 4.80
C PHE A 291 5.93 48.60 6.14
N SER A 292 5.37 49.13 7.22
CA SER A 292 5.19 48.33 8.44
C SER A 292 4.06 47.30 8.24
N LEU A 293 4.13 46.16 8.93
CA LEU A 293 3.08 45.12 8.82
C LEU A 293 1.71 45.63 9.27
N SER A 294 1.67 46.46 10.30
CA SER A 294 0.43 47.07 10.79
C SER A 294 -0.19 47.99 9.74
N MET A 295 0.61 48.81 9.05
CA MET A 295 0.07 49.69 8.02
C MET A 295 -0.32 48.93 6.75
N TRP A 296 0.45 47.91 6.37
CA TRP A 296 0.09 46.99 5.29
C TRP A 296 -1.29 46.37 5.52
N GLN A 297 -1.52 45.84 6.73
CA GLN A 297 -2.80 45.25 7.12
C GLN A 297 -3.94 46.29 7.16
N ASN A 298 -3.66 47.51 7.64
CA ASN A 298 -4.65 48.58 7.64
C ASN A 298 -5.21 48.85 6.24
N VAL A 299 -4.36 48.89 5.22
CA VAL A 299 -4.81 49.07 3.83
C VAL A 299 -5.27 47.78 3.16
N GLY A 300 -5.58 46.73 3.93
CA GLY A 300 -6.14 45.47 3.45
C GLY A 300 -5.11 44.49 2.88
N GLY A 301 -3.82 44.74 3.09
CA GLY A 301 -2.76 43.82 2.76
C GLY A 301 -2.81 42.57 3.63
N THR A 302 -2.58 41.41 3.02
CA THR A 302 -2.45 40.13 3.73
C THR A 302 -1.01 39.61 3.61
N ARG A 303 -0.58 38.70 4.49
CA ARG A 303 0.82 38.26 4.58
C ARG A 303 1.78 39.46 4.72
N THR A 304 2.95 39.43 4.11
CA THR A 304 3.91 40.55 4.10
C THR A 304 3.97 41.21 2.70
N PRO A 305 4.33 42.50 2.59
CA PRO A 305 4.44 43.19 1.30
C PRO A 305 5.28 42.43 0.25
N ILE A 306 6.40 41.82 0.66
CA ILE A 306 7.30 41.06 -0.22
C ILE A 306 6.66 39.79 -0.82
N ASP A 307 5.51 39.37 -0.30
CA ASP A 307 4.75 38.25 -0.85
C ASP A 307 4.01 38.59 -2.14
N TRP A 308 3.90 39.88 -2.45
CA TRP A 308 3.07 40.44 -3.50
C TRP A 308 3.90 41.18 -4.56
N PRO A 309 3.46 41.20 -5.83
CA PRO A 309 4.17 41.94 -6.87
C PRO A 309 4.13 43.45 -6.63
N ALA A 310 5.06 44.17 -7.26
CA ALA A 310 5.18 45.62 -7.16
C ALA A 310 3.85 46.36 -7.34
N ALA A 311 3.06 45.97 -8.35
CA ALA A 311 1.76 46.58 -8.64
C ALA A 311 0.77 46.53 -7.46
N GLU A 312 0.73 45.40 -6.72
CA GLU A 312 -0.12 45.30 -5.53
C GLU A 312 0.40 46.20 -4.40
N GLN A 313 1.72 46.28 -4.24
CA GLN A 313 2.32 47.15 -3.24
C GLN A 313 2.04 48.63 -3.55
N THR A 314 2.10 49.02 -4.83
CA THR A 314 1.77 50.39 -5.30
C THR A 314 0.30 50.73 -5.07
N TYR A 315 -0.62 49.83 -5.41
CA TYR A 315 -2.04 50.02 -5.13
C TYR A 315 -2.29 50.30 -3.64
N ARG A 316 -1.65 49.52 -2.75
CA ARG A 316 -1.79 49.68 -1.30
C ARG A 316 -1.15 50.97 -0.79
N ALA A 317 -0.05 51.42 -1.39
CA ALA A 317 0.58 52.70 -1.07
C ALA A 317 -0.29 53.89 -1.49
N GLN A 318 -0.92 53.82 -2.66
CA GLN A 318 -1.91 54.79 -3.13
C GLN A 318 -3.13 54.84 -2.20
N LEU A 319 -3.63 53.67 -1.82
CA LEU A 319 -4.76 53.56 -0.89
C LEU A 319 -4.41 54.12 0.50
N LEU A 320 -3.18 53.88 0.97
CA LEU A 320 -2.66 54.46 2.20
C LEU A 320 -2.68 56.00 2.13
N TYR A 321 -2.10 56.56 1.07
CA TYR A 321 -2.06 58.01 0.85
C TYR A 321 -3.47 58.63 0.83
N GLN A 322 -4.42 57.99 0.15
CA GLN A 322 -5.81 58.42 0.15
C GLN A 322 -6.43 58.38 1.55
N ARG A 323 -6.21 57.29 2.30
CA ARG A 323 -6.77 57.13 3.64
C ARG A 323 -6.24 58.17 4.62
N VAL A 324 -4.97 58.52 4.54
CA VAL A 324 -4.38 59.60 5.35
C VAL A 324 -4.68 61.00 4.80
N GLN A 325 -5.48 61.10 3.72
CA GLN A 325 -5.87 62.35 3.06
C GLN A 325 -4.65 63.18 2.62
N GLY A 326 -3.64 62.50 2.05
CA GLY A 326 -2.41 63.14 1.60
C GLY A 326 -1.44 63.55 2.71
N ARG A 327 -1.72 63.23 3.97
CA ARG A 327 -0.77 63.42 5.10
C ARG A 327 0.33 62.35 5.10
N TRP A 328 1.12 62.33 4.03
CA TRP A 328 2.17 61.33 3.76
C TRP A 328 3.37 61.43 4.71
N ARG A 329 3.63 62.60 5.33
CA ARG A 329 4.83 62.84 6.16
C ARG A 329 4.98 61.89 7.33
N GLY A 330 3.86 61.40 7.88
CA GLY A 330 3.89 60.39 8.95
C GLY A 330 4.07 58.95 8.45
N GLN A 331 3.97 58.72 7.14
CA GLN A 331 4.10 57.40 6.51
C GLN A 331 5.48 57.24 5.86
N TRP A 332 5.93 58.27 5.16
CA TRP A 332 7.22 58.32 4.45
C TRP A 332 7.93 59.65 4.80
N PRO A 333 8.46 59.81 6.02
CA PRO A 333 9.01 61.08 6.50
C PRO A 333 10.21 61.57 5.67
N SER A 334 11.07 60.64 5.25
CA SER A 334 12.30 60.97 4.52
C SER A 334 12.08 61.07 3.01
N CYS A 335 11.33 60.12 2.43
CA CYS A 335 11.21 60.00 0.97
C CYS A 335 9.89 60.51 0.41
N GLY A 336 8.86 60.79 1.22
CA GLY A 336 7.52 61.10 0.71
C GLY A 336 7.44 62.40 -0.11
N GLY A 337 8.41 63.31 0.02
CA GLY A 337 8.52 64.48 -0.86
C GLY A 337 8.75 64.12 -2.34
N ARG A 338 9.30 62.93 -2.62
CA ARG A 338 9.51 62.40 -3.97
C ARG A 338 8.23 62.16 -4.74
N LEU A 339 7.07 62.10 -4.08
CA LEU A 339 5.78 61.97 -4.76
C LEU A 339 5.45 63.18 -5.66
N PHE A 340 6.13 64.31 -5.44
CA PHE A 340 5.87 65.59 -6.13
C PHE A 340 7.08 66.09 -6.94
N SER A 341 8.11 65.25 -7.10
CA SER A 341 9.26 65.53 -7.97
C SER A 341 9.02 65.08 -9.39
#